data_AF-A0A0N0DAE7-F1
#
_entry.id   AF-A0A0N0DAE7-F1
#
_cell.length_a   1.000
_cell.length_b   1.000
_cell.length_c   1.000
_cell.angle_alpha   90.00
_cell.angle_beta   90.00
_cell.angle_gamma   90.00
#
_symmetry.space_group_name_H-M   'P 1'
#
loop_
_entity.id
_entity.type
_entity.pdbx_description
1 polymer ?
#
loop_
_entity_poly.entity_id
_entity_poly.type
_entity_poly.pdbx_seq_one_letter_code
_entity_poly.pdbx_strand_id
1 'polypeptide(L)'
;MDFTYRFSFEPTDYDTDGLCDGVPVRMHKGADLDEVAIFKAQYDWEKHVGPKLPFRGALGPRHNFICLTLPECLPERLEIVSYANEFAFLHDDITDVESAETVAAENDEFLDALQQGVREGDIQSRESGKRHLQAWIFKSMVAIDRDRAVAAMNAWATFINTGAGCAHDTNFKSLDEYLHYRATDVGYMFWHALIIFGCAITIPEHEIELCHQLALPAIMSVTLTNDIWSYGKEAEAAAKSGKPG
;
A
#
# COMPACT_ATOMS: atom_id res chain seq x y z
N MET A 1 0.15 -23.69 -11.26
CA MET A 1 0.96 -22.69 -10.53
C MET A 1 1.47 -23.41 -9.29
N ASP A 2 2.78 -23.63 -9.22
CA ASP A 2 3.38 -24.37 -8.11
C ASP A 2 3.68 -23.39 -6.96
N PHE A 3 2.92 -23.50 -5.88
CA PHE A 3 3.12 -22.70 -4.67
C PHE A 3 4.45 -23.06 -4.01
N THR A 4 5.38 -22.10 -3.99
CA THR A 4 6.75 -22.33 -3.50
C THR A 4 6.88 -21.96 -2.03
N TYR A 5 6.04 -21.03 -1.54
CA TYR A 5 6.11 -20.49 -0.20
C TYR A 5 4.86 -20.92 0.58
N ARG A 6 5.03 -21.91 1.47
CA ARG A 6 3.91 -22.53 2.20
C ARG A 6 4.14 -22.50 3.70
N PHE A 7 3.23 -21.84 4.40
CA PHE A 7 2.48 -22.43 5.49
C PHE A 7 1.01 -22.16 5.19
N SER A 8 0.19 -23.20 5.02
CA SER A 8 -1.23 -23.05 5.29
C SER A 8 -1.35 -23.19 6.78
N PHE A 9 -1.91 -22.19 7.46
CA PHE A 9 -2.27 -22.35 8.85
C PHE A 9 -3.49 -23.28 8.92
N GLU A 10 -3.61 -24.06 9.98
CA GLU A 10 -4.85 -24.79 10.24
C GLU A 10 -5.91 -23.78 10.72
N PRO A 11 -7.18 -23.87 10.29
CA PRO A 11 -8.26 -22.95 10.68
C PRO A 11 -8.48 -22.81 12.20
N THR A 12 -7.82 -23.62 13.03
CA THR A 12 -7.84 -23.53 14.49
C THR A 12 -6.87 -22.50 15.07
N ASP A 13 -5.90 -22.04 14.29
CA ASP A 13 -4.79 -21.21 14.80
C ASP A 13 -5.08 -19.69 14.69
N TYR A 14 -6.20 -19.33 14.06
CA TYR A 14 -6.67 -17.96 13.85
C TYR A 14 -8.19 -17.95 13.61
N ASP A 15 -8.83 -16.84 13.96
CA ASP A 15 -10.25 -16.62 13.65
C ASP A 15 -10.36 -15.80 12.36
N THR A 16 -11.37 -16.11 11.54
CA THR A 16 -11.64 -15.41 10.28
C THR A 16 -12.96 -14.67 10.29
N ASP A 17 -13.80 -14.86 11.33
CA ASP A 17 -15.17 -14.37 11.39
C ASP A 17 -16.03 -14.76 10.16
N GLY A 18 -15.62 -15.78 9.39
CA GLY A 18 -16.25 -16.19 8.13
C GLY A 18 -15.98 -15.24 6.95
N LEU A 19 -15.06 -14.29 7.09
CA LEU A 19 -14.81 -13.23 6.10
C LEU A 19 -13.89 -13.64 4.95
N CYS A 20 -13.28 -14.83 5.01
CA CYS A 20 -12.44 -15.38 3.95
C CYS A 20 -12.65 -16.89 3.71
N ASP A 21 -13.87 -17.39 3.95
CA ASP A 21 -14.22 -18.80 3.77
C ASP A 21 -13.86 -19.33 2.38
N GLY A 22 -13.21 -20.49 2.34
CA GLY A 22 -12.76 -21.12 1.10
C GLY A 22 -11.44 -20.56 0.53
N VAL A 23 -10.87 -19.50 1.14
CA VAL A 23 -9.56 -18.97 0.78
C VAL A 23 -8.50 -19.46 1.77
N PRO A 24 -7.49 -20.24 1.34
CA PRO A 24 -6.45 -20.69 2.25
C PRO A 24 -5.55 -19.52 2.67
N VAL A 25 -5.37 -19.35 3.98
CA VAL A 25 -4.41 -18.37 4.52
C VAL A 25 -3.00 -18.92 4.37
N ARG A 26 -2.13 -18.13 3.74
CA ARG A 26 -0.73 -18.47 3.52
C ARG A 26 0.18 -17.41 4.10
N MET A 27 1.40 -17.81 4.46
CA MET A 27 2.42 -16.87 4.91
C MET A 27 3.74 -17.09 4.19
N HIS A 28 4.37 -15.97 3.81
CA HIS A 28 5.74 -15.94 3.33
C HIS A 28 6.71 -16.39 4.44
N LYS A 29 7.82 -17.05 4.07
CA LYS A 29 8.79 -17.60 5.05
C LYS A 29 9.77 -16.58 5.61
N GLY A 30 9.89 -15.43 4.94
CA GLY A 30 10.86 -14.37 5.26
C GLY A 30 10.37 -13.35 6.29
N ALA A 31 9.64 -13.77 7.32
CA ALA A 31 9.07 -12.86 8.33
C ALA A 31 10.16 -11.97 8.99
N ASP A 32 11.34 -12.54 9.26
CA ASP A 32 12.48 -11.79 9.82
C ASP A 32 12.97 -10.67 8.87
N LEU A 33 12.98 -10.93 7.56
CA LEU A 33 13.36 -9.92 6.55
C LEU A 33 12.30 -8.81 6.43
N ASP A 34 11.03 -9.19 6.48
CA ASP A 34 9.89 -8.26 6.49
C ASP A 34 9.96 -7.33 7.72
N GLU A 35 10.20 -7.91 8.91
CA GLU A 35 10.36 -7.14 10.16
C GLU A 35 11.53 -6.15 10.10
N VAL A 36 12.70 -6.59 9.59
CA VAL A 36 13.86 -5.70 9.40
C VAL A 36 13.52 -4.55 8.45
N ALA A 37 12.83 -4.83 7.34
CA ALA A 37 12.42 -3.81 6.38
C ALA A 37 11.45 -2.77 7.00
N ILE A 38 10.48 -3.24 7.78
CA ILE A 38 9.53 -2.39 8.49
C ILE A 38 10.25 -1.45 9.46
N PHE A 39 11.13 -1.98 10.32
CA PHE A 39 11.88 -1.14 11.24
C PHE A 39 12.80 -0.15 10.53
N LYS A 40 13.41 -0.57 9.42
CA LYS A 40 14.22 0.31 8.59
C LYS A 40 13.40 1.46 8.01
N ALA A 41 12.20 1.20 7.47
CA ALA A 41 11.31 2.24 6.95
C ALA A 41 10.91 3.25 8.03
N GLN A 42 10.53 2.78 9.21
CA GLN A 42 10.19 3.65 10.34
C GLN A 42 11.39 4.49 10.80
N TYR A 43 12.59 3.91 10.85
CA TYR A 43 13.82 4.61 11.22
C TYR A 43 14.21 5.68 10.20
N ASP A 44 14.17 5.34 8.91
CA ASP A 44 14.50 6.29 7.84
C ASP A 44 13.46 7.42 7.76
N TRP A 45 12.19 7.12 8.01
CA TRP A 45 11.15 8.13 8.18
C TRP A 45 11.46 9.09 9.33
N GLU A 46 11.80 8.56 10.51
CA GLU A 46 12.18 9.37 11.68
C GLU A 46 13.34 10.31 11.37
N LYS A 47 14.33 9.79 10.65
CA LYS A 47 15.55 10.51 10.30
C LYS A 47 15.34 11.58 9.23
N HIS A 48 14.48 11.33 8.24
CA HIS A 48 14.39 12.15 7.04
C HIS A 48 13.10 13.00 6.98
N VAL A 49 12.01 12.55 7.59
CA VAL A 49 10.68 13.19 7.46
C VAL A 49 10.25 13.85 8.77
N GLY A 50 10.14 13.09 9.87
CA GLY A 50 9.58 13.61 11.11
C GLY A 50 9.45 12.55 12.21
N PRO A 51 9.16 12.94 13.45
CA PRO A 51 9.31 12.10 14.63
C PRO A 51 8.49 10.80 14.57
N LYS A 52 9.04 9.73 15.16
CA LYS A 52 8.35 8.44 15.32
C LYS A 52 7.15 8.59 16.26
N LEU A 53 5.95 8.60 15.68
CA LEU A 53 4.72 8.36 16.44
C LEU A 53 4.69 6.89 16.89
N PRO A 54 3.91 6.51 17.93
CA PRO A 54 3.66 5.12 18.27
C PRO A 54 2.87 4.44 17.13
N PHE A 55 3.57 4.16 16.05
CA PHE A 55 3.03 3.68 14.79
C PHE A 55 2.96 2.16 14.78
N ARG A 56 1.81 1.64 14.34
CA ARG A 56 1.53 0.23 14.18
C ARG A 56 0.99 0.01 12.77
N GLY A 57 1.91 0.05 11.80
CA GLY A 57 1.63 -0.23 10.40
C GLY A 57 1.60 -1.72 10.12
N ALA A 58 2.52 -2.20 9.30
CA ALA A 58 2.56 -3.58 8.81
C ALA A 58 3.03 -4.62 9.84
N LEU A 59 3.67 -4.19 10.94
CA LEU A 59 4.21 -5.08 11.95
C LEU A 59 3.09 -5.67 12.82
N GLY A 60 3.00 -6.99 12.87
CA GLY A 60 2.08 -7.70 13.76
C GLY A 60 2.84 -8.54 14.81
N PRO A 61 2.20 -8.87 15.95
CA PRO A 61 2.85 -9.66 17.00
C PRO A 61 3.10 -11.13 16.60
N ARG A 62 2.41 -11.62 15.56
CA ARG A 62 2.54 -12.98 15.04
C ARG A 62 2.72 -13.01 13.53
N HIS A 63 2.09 -12.08 12.83
CA HIS A 63 2.04 -12.06 11.38
C HIS A 63 2.20 -10.64 10.88
N ASN A 64 3.19 -10.43 10.02
CA ASN A 64 3.40 -9.16 9.35
C ASN A 64 2.53 -9.09 8.08
N PHE A 65 2.10 -7.88 7.75
CA PHE A 65 1.08 -7.65 6.73
C PHE A 65 1.48 -8.18 5.35
N ILE A 66 2.68 -7.86 4.85
CA ILE A 66 3.15 -8.30 3.52
C ILE A 66 3.34 -9.82 3.50
N CYS A 67 3.87 -10.42 4.56
CA CYS A 67 4.01 -11.88 4.61
C CYS A 67 2.66 -12.62 4.48
N LEU A 68 1.54 -12.06 4.97
CA LEU A 68 0.22 -12.68 4.84
C LEU A 68 -0.49 -12.34 3.53
N THR A 69 -0.38 -11.09 3.07
CA THR A 69 -1.14 -10.60 1.92
C THR A 69 -0.44 -10.85 0.59
N LEU A 70 0.90 -10.98 0.60
CA LEU A 70 1.71 -11.32 -0.56
C LEU A 70 2.62 -12.52 -0.29
N PRO A 71 2.05 -13.70 0.02
CA PRO A 71 2.80 -14.87 0.50
C PRO A 71 3.74 -15.48 -0.56
N GLU A 72 3.52 -15.18 -1.84
CA GLU A 72 4.37 -15.63 -2.97
C GLU A 72 5.26 -14.49 -3.51
N CYS A 73 5.45 -13.41 -2.72
CA CYS A 73 6.48 -12.42 -3.01
C CYS A 73 7.84 -13.12 -3.18
N LEU A 74 8.62 -12.71 -4.18
CA LEU A 74 9.96 -13.25 -4.37
C LEU A 74 10.86 -12.85 -3.20
N PRO A 75 11.63 -13.78 -2.60
CA PRO A 75 12.44 -13.50 -1.41
C PRO A 75 13.40 -12.33 -1.58
N GLU A 76 14.02 -12.20 -2.76
CA GLU A 76 14.94 -11.11 -3.10
C GLU A 76 14.24 -9.74 -3.30
N ARG A 77 12.91 -9.73 -3.39
CA ARG A 77 12.08 -8.52 -3.52
C ARG A 77 11.32 -8.18 -2.24
N LEU A 78 11.21 -9.12 -1.30
CA LEU A 78 10.41 -8.96 -0.09
C LEU A 78 10.82 -7.73 0.71
N GLU A 79 12.12 -7.53 0.96
CA GLU A 79 12.61 -6.42 1.79
C GLU A 79 12.15 -5.06 1.25
N ILE A 80 12.31 -4.82 -0.06
CA ILE A 80 11.93 -3.53 -0.66
C ILE A 80 10.40 -3.37 -0.76
N VAL A 81 9.65 -4.45 -0.97
CA VAL A 81 8.18 -4.45 -0.98
C VAL A 81 7.64 -4.11 0.41
N SER A 82 8.16 -4.76 1.44
CA SER A 82 7.84 -4.50 2.84
C SER A 82 8.16 -3.07 3.26
N TYR A 83 9.34 -2.58 2.89
CA TYR A 83 9.72 -1.20 3.13
C TYR A 83 8.74 -0.22 2.45
N ALA A 84 8.44 -0.44 1.17
CA ALA A 84 7.54 0.44 0.42
C ALA A 84 6.12 0.45 0.99
N ASN A 85 5.62 -0.70 1.46
CA ASN A 85 4.33 -0.80 2.14
C ASN A 85 4.31 -0.03 3.48
N GLU A 86 5.34 -0.18 4.30
CA GLU A 86 5.42 0.56 5.57
C GLU A 86 5.52 2.07 5.33
N PHE A 87 6.27 2.49 4.31
CA PHE A 87 6.29 3.88 3.86
C PHE A 87 4.89 4.38 3.44
N ALA A 88 4.12 3.56 2.73
CA ALA A 88 2.76 3.92 2.33
C ALA A 88 1.82 4.09 3.54
N PHE A 89 1.87 3.19 4.53
CA PHE A 89 1.08 3.36 5.76
C PHE A 89 1.50 4.60 6.57
N LEU A 90 2.79 4.94 6.61
CA LEU A 90 3.27 6.17 7.26
C LEU A 90 2.79 7.43 6.55
N HIS A 91 2.69 7.37 5.22
CA HIS A 91 2.15 8.45 4.40
C HIS A 91 0.65 8.64 4.62
N ASP A 92 -0.10 7.53 4.60
CA ASP A 92 -1.55 7.47 4.80
C ASP A 92 -1.99 8.11 6.13
N ASP A 93 -1.33 7.72 7.23
CA ASP A 93 -1.61 8.28 8.57
C ASP A 93 -1.39 9.81 8.66
N ILE A 94 -0.51 10.38 7.83
CA ILE A 94 -0.33 11.84 7.74
C ILE A 94 -1.47 12.44 6.91
N THR A 95 -1.77 11.88 5.75
CA THR A 95 -2.80 12.43 4.86
C THR A 95 -4.19 12.46 5.50
N ASP A 96 -4.50 11.51 6.39
CA ASP A 96 -5.79 11.41 7.10
C ASP A 96 -6.11 12.63 7.99
N VAL A 97 -5.10 13.31 8.52
CA VAL A 97 -5.25 14.44 9.47
C VAL A 97 -4.93 15.80 8.86
N GLU A 98 -4.44 15.81 7.63
CA GLU A 98 -4.06 17.02 6.91
C GLU A 98 -5.23 17.63 6.13
N SER A 99 -5.07 18.89 5.71
CA SER A 99 -6.06 19.56 4.86
C SER A 99 -6.05 18.99 3.44
N ALA A 100 -7.18 19.04 2.74
CA ALA A 100 -7.27 18.61 1.35
C ALA A 100 -6.27 19.35 0.44
N GLU A 101 -5.98 20.63 0.73
CA GLU A 101 -4.96 21.39 0.03
C GLU A 101 -3.54 20.86 0.29
N THR A 102 -3.22 20.50 1.53
CA THR A 102 -1.94 19.86 1.87
C THR A 102 -1.80 18.52 1.14
N VAL A 103 -2.82 17.66 1.21
CA VAL A 103 -2.83 16.33 0.58
C VAL A 103 -2.65 16.45 -0.94
N ALA A 104 -3.35 17.40 -1.58
CA ALA A 104 -3.19 17.65 -3.01
C ALA A 104 -1.75 18.08 -3.38
N ALA A 105 -1.14 18.97 -2.57
CA ALA A 105 0.24 19.38 -2.79
C ALA A 105 1.24 18.22 -2.60
N GLU A 106 1.03 17.36 -1.59
CA GLU A 106 1.86 16.17 -1.38
C GLU A 106 1.72 15.15 -2.51
N ASN A 107 0.50 14.95 -3.01
CA ASN A 107 0.20 14.10 -4.15
C ASN A 107 0.87 14.61 -5.44
N ASP A 108 0.84 15.93 -5.69
CA ASP A 108 1.52 16.55 -6.82
C ASP A 108 3.05 16.39 -6.73
N GLU A 109 3.65 16.58 -5.56
CA GLU A 109 5.09 16.36 -5.33
C GLU A 109 5.47 14.90 -5.57
N PHE A 110 4.64 13.96 -5.08
CA PHE A 110 4.81 12.53 -5.27
C PHE A 110 4.77 12.17 -6.76
N LEU A 111 3.77 12.67 -7.48
CA LEU A 111 3.58 12.39 -8.89
C LEU A 111 4.75 12.93 -9.72
N ASP A 112 5.22 14.14 -9.44
CA ASP A 112 6.38 14.71 -10.10
C ASP A 112 7.63 13.84 -9.89
N ALA A 113 7.86 13.37 -8.66
CA ALA A 113 8.96 12.47 -8.34
C ALA A 113 8.87 11.14 -9.12
N LEU A 114 7.70 10.50 -9.15
CA LEU A 114 7.48 9.27 -9.92
C LEU A 114 7.76 9.47 -11.40
N GLN A 115 7.17 10.52 -11.98
CA GLN A 115 7.34 10.81 -13.40
C GLN A 115 8.78 11.15 -13.75
N GLN A 116 9.50 11.86 -12.88
CA GLN A 116 10.93 12.08 -13.02
C GLN A 116 11.68 10.75 -13.04
N GLY A 117 11.41 9.86 -12.09
CA GLY A 117 12.01 8.52 -12.01
C GLY A 117 11.80 7.71 -13.29
N VAL A 118 10.58 7.72 -13.82
CA VAL A 118 10.25 7.01 -15.07
C VAL A 118 10.98 7.62 -16.27
N ARG A 119 11.00 8.96 -16.41
CA ARG A 119 11.61 9.65 -17.55
C ARG A 119 13.14 9.61 -17.53
N GLU A 120 13.73 9.86 -16.38
CA GLU A 120 15.17 10.11 -16.21
C GLU A 120 15.91 8.88 -15.65
N GLY A 121 15.19 7.91 -15.09
CA GLY A 121 15.78 6.78 -14.37
C GLY A 121 16.35 7.15 -13.00
N ASP A 122 16.10 8.38 -12.54
CA ASP A 122 16.55 8.94 -11.27
C ASP A 122 15.48 9.89 -10.72
N ILE A 123 15.39 10.01 -9.40
CA ILE A 123 14.56 10.99 -8.70
C ILE A 123 15.50 11.87 -7.90
N GLN A 124 15.45 13.18 -8.12
CA GLN A 124 16.31 14.10 -7.37
C GLN A 124 15.82 14.25 -5.93
N SER A 125 16.71 13.92 -4.98
CA SER A 125 16.38 13.78 -3.56
C SER A 125 16.40 15.09 -2.76
N ARG A 126 16.38 16.27 -3.42
CA ARG A 126 16.84 17.53 -2.80
C ARG A 126 15.72 18.40 -2.19
N GLU A 127 14.45 18.05 -2.33
CA GLU A 127 13.34 18.94 -1.97
C GLU A 127 12.66 18.58 -0.64
N SER A 128 12.47 17.29 -0.31
CA SER A 128 11.88 16.86 0.95
C SER A 128 12.39 15.49 1.42
N GLY A 129 12.21 15.18 2.70
CA GLY A 129 12.49 13.87 3.28
C GLY A 129 11.70 12.74 2.63
N LYS A 130 10.42 12.98 2.35
CA LYS A 130 9.53 12.02 1.66
C LYS A 130 10.05 11.73 0.26
N ARG A 131 10.42 12.76 -0.50
CA ARG A 131 11.02 12.62 -1.85
C ARG A 131 12.35 11.87 -1.83
N HIS A 132 13.16 12.04 -0.77
CA HIS A 132 14.37 11.25 -0.58
C HIS A 132 14.07 9.75 -0.43
N LEU A 133 13.07 9.38 0.38
CA LEU A 133 12.68 7.98 0.59
C LEU A 133 12.03 7.37 -0.65
N GLN A 134 11.15 8.11 -1.35
CA GLN A 134 10.56 7.68 -2.63
C GLN A 134 11.65 7.42 -3.69
N ALA A 135 12.63 8.34 -3.81
CA ALA A 135 13.78 8.16 -4.68
C ALA A 135 14.57 6.89 -4.36
N TRP A 136 14.78 6.62 -3.08
CA TRP A 136 15.46 5.41 -2.63
C TRP A 136 14.67 4.14 -2.95
N ILE A 137 13.34 4.14 -2.74
CA ILE A 137 12.46 3.02 -3.09
C ILE A 137 12.57 2.72 -4.57
N PHE A 138 12.39 3.73 -5.42
CA PHE A 138 12.43 3.56 -6.87
C PHE A 138 13.78 3.02 -7.35
N LYS A 139 14.89 3.61 -6.88
CA LYS A 139 16.25 3.14 -7.23
C LYS A 139 16.48 1.69 -6.83
N SER A 140 16.01 1.30 -5.65
CA SER A 140 16.16 -0.06 -5.14
C SER A 140 15.36 -1.04 -6.00
N MET A 141 14.14 -0.69 -6.40
CA MET A 141 13.33 -1.51 -7.29
C MET A 141 13.97 -1.63 -8.70
N VAL A 142 14.42 -0.51 -9.27
CA VAL A 142 15.07 -0.49 -10.60
C VAL A 142 16.36 -1.30 -10.64
N ALA A 143 17.13 -1.31 -9.54
CA ALA A 143 18.34 -2.11 -9.43
C ALA A 143 18.07 -3.62 -9.49
N ILE A 144 16.86 -4.05 -9.12
CA ILE A 144 16.43 -5.46 -9.16
C ILE A 144 15.77 -5.78 -10.50
N ASP A 145 14.78 -5.00 -10.92
CA ASP A 145 13.99 -5.23 -12.13
C ASP A 145 13.43 -3.91 -12.65
N ARG A 146 14.14 -3.31 -13.61
CA ARG A 146 13.79 -2.00 -14.17
C ARG A 146 12.40 -1.97 -14.79
N ASP A 147 12.06 -2.95 -15.62
CA ASP A 147 10.82 -2.92 -16.40
C ASP A 147 9.60 -3.02 -15.47
N ARG A 148 9.65 -3.92 -14.48
CA ARG A 148 8.57 -4.05 -13.50
C ARG A 148 8.55 -2.91 -12.48
N ALA A 149 9.70 -2.33 -12.13
CA ALA A 149 9.74 -1.13 -11.30
C ALA A 149 9.04 0.04 -12.01
N VAL A 150 9.29 0.26 -13.30
CA VAL A 150 8.62 1.29 -14.10
C VAL A 150 7.11 1.02 -14.20
N ALA A 151 6.70 -0.22 -14.47
CA ALA A 151 5.29 -0.59 -14.50
C ALA A 151 4.59 -0.34 -13.15
N ALA A 152 5.23 -0.72 -12.04
CA ALA A 152 4.74 -0.48 -10.69
C ALA A 152 4.60 1.02 -10.39
N MET A 153 5.61 1.84 -10.72
CA MET A 153 5.53 3.29 -10.51
C MET A 153 4.45 3.95 -11.37
N ASN A 154 4.22 3.49 -12.60
CA ASN A 154 3.12 3.99 -13.42
C ASN A 154 1.76 3.69 -12.80
N ALA A 155 1.56 2.47 -12.27
CA ALA A 155 0.32 2.12 -11.55
C ALA A 155 0.13 3.00 -10.30
N TRP A 156 1.19 3.24 -9.53
CA TRP A 156 1.13 4.14 -8.37
C TRP A 156 0.87 5.60 -8.77
N ALA A 157 1.45 6.08 -9.87
CA ALA A 157 1.15 7.41 -10.40
C ALA A 157 -0.32 7.55 -10.81
N THR A 158 -0.91 6.51 -11.41
CA THR A 158 -2.33 6.48 -11.74
C THR A 158 -3.20 6.56 -10.48
N PHE A 159 -2.86 5.84 -9.41
CA PHE A 159 -3.55 5.92 -8.11
C PHE A 159 -3.72 7.37 -7.64
N ILE A 160 -2.61 8.10 -7.60
CA ILE A 160 -2.55 9.47 -7.08
C ILE A 160 -3.37 10.41 -7.97
N ASN A 161 -3.26 10.27 -9.30
CA ASN A 161 -4.01 11.08 -10.26
C ASN A 161 -5.53 10.88 -10.19
N THR A 162 -6.00 9.73 -9.68
CA THR A 162 -7.44 9.47 -9.55
C THR A 162 -8.10 10.19 -8.36
N GLY A 163 -7.32 10.94 -7.56
CA GLY A 163 -7.84 11.69 -6.42
C GLY A 163 -8.13 10.84 -5.18
N ALA A 164 -7.48 9.67 -5.08
CA ALA A 164 -7.47 8.88 -3.85
C ALA A 164 -6.90 9.74 -2.71
N GLY A 165 -7.58 9.73 -1.56
CA GLY A 165 -7.28 10.57 -0.41
C GLY A 165 -7.79 12.02 -0.50
N CYS A 166 -8.47 12.43 -1.57
CA CYS A 166 -8.91 13.83 -1.73
C CYS A 166 -10.38 14.07 -1.33
N ALA A 167 -11.14 13.02 -0.99
CA ALA A 167 -12.58 13.12 -0.73
C ALA A 167 -12.99 12.78 0.71
N HIS A 168 -12.06 12.80 1.67
CA HIS A 168 -12.32 12.45 3.08
C HIS A 168 -13.42 13.30 3.76
N ASP A 169 -13.74 14.48 3.21
CA ASP A 169 -14.83 15.35 3.71
C ASP A 169 -16.16 15.18 2.95
N THR A 170 -16.26 14.17 2.08
CA THR A 170 -17.47 13.89 1.28
C THR A 170 -18.48 13.11 2.09
N ASN A 171 -19.69 13.66 2.20
CA ASN A 171 -20.82 12.96 2.82
C ASN A 171 -21.59 12.17 1.76
N PHE A 172 -21.19 10.92 1.53
CA PHE A 172 -21.84 9.97 0.62
C PHE A 172 -23.29 9.69 1.05
N LYS A 173 -24.23 9.64 0.10
CA LYS A 173 -25.67 9.49 0.38
C LYS A 173 -26.17 8.06 0.25
N SER A 174 -25.33 7.16 -0.25
CA SER A 174 -25.62 5.73 -0.35
C SER A 174 -24.34 4.91 -0.24
N LEU A 175 -24.50 3.63 0.10
CA LEU A 175 -23.39 2.69 0.09
C LEU A 175 -22.80 2.52 -1.32
N ASP A 176 -23.63 2.57 -2.37
CA ASP A 176 -23.16 2.44 -3.76
C ASP A 176 -22.25 3.61 -4.17
N GLU A 177 -22.62 4.84 -3.79
CA GLU A 177 -21.77 6.02 -4.01
C GLU A 177 -20.44 5.90 -3.26
N TYR A 178 -20.50 5.45 -2.00
CA TYR A 178 -19.32 5.21 -1.18
C TYR A 178 -18.41 4.14 -1.81
N LEU A 179 -18.96 2.99 -2.19
CA LEU A 179 -18.20 1.88 -2.77
C LEU A 179 -17.55 2.26 -4.10
N HIS A 180 -18.21 3.08 -4.93
CA HIS A 180 -17.63 3.56 -6.18
C HIS A 180 -16.38 4.42 -5.94
N TYR A 181 -16.43 5.30 -4.93
CA TYR A 181 -15.26 6.06 -4.49
C TYR A 181 -14.19 5.14 -3.87
N ARG A 182 -14.60 4.33 -2.90
CA ARG A 182 -13.70 3.54 -2.05
C ARG A 182 -12.95 2.45 -2.82
N ALA A 183 -13.51 1.94 -3.91
CA ALA A 183 -12.83 1.05 -4.86
C ALA A 183 -11.50 1.60 -5.38
N THR A 184 -11.45 2.92 -5.53
CA THR A 184 -10.26 3.62 -6.00
C THR A 184 -9.39 4.05 -4.81
N ASP A 185 -10.01 4.52 -3.73
CA ASP A 185 -9.36 5.12 -2.57
C ASP A 185 -8.59 4.12 -1.67
N VAL A 186 -9.00 2.85 -1.61
CA VAL A 186 -8.39 1.80 -0.74
C VAL A 186 -6.91 1.48 -1.05
N GLY A 187 -6.26 2.18 -1.96
CA GLY A 187 -4.88 1.88 -2.33
C GLY A 187 -4.74 0.75 -3.34
N TYR A 188 -5.80 0.35 -4.07
CA TYR A 188 -5.71 -0.81 -4.97
C TYR A 188 -4.60 -0.69 -6.01
N MET A 189 -4.43 0.49 -6.62
CA MET A 189 -3.40 0.69 -7.65
C MET A 189 -1.98 0.66 -7.07
N PHE A 190 -1.80 1.09 -5.82
CA PHE A 190 -0.56 0.87 -5.09
C PHE A 190 -0.34 -0.63 -4.81
N TRP A 191 -1.38 -1.35 -4.41
CA TRP A 191 -1.32 -2.79 -4.21
C TRP A 191 -0.99 -3.54 -5.51
N HIS A 192 -1.59 -3.14 -6.61
CA HIS A 192 -1.30 -3.65 -7.95
C HIS A 192 0.18 -3.49 -8.30
N ALA A 193 0.77 -2.33 -7.97
CA ALA A 193 2.20 -2.06 -8.15
C ALA A 193 3.07 -3.02 -7.32
N LEU A 194 2.75 -3.24 -6.05
CA LEU A 194 3.47 -4.18 -5.18
C LEU A 194 3.37 -5.63 -5.68
N ILE A 195 2.20 -6.06 -6.16
CA ILE A 195 2.00 -7.42 -6.70
C ILE A 195 2.81 -7.64 -7.97
N ILE A 196 2.73 -6.71 -8.93
CA ILE A 196 3.50 -6.77 -10.19
C ILE A 196 4.99 -6.90 -9.89
N PHE A 197 5.50 -6.03 -9.03
CA PHE A 197 6.92 -6.03 -8.73
C PHE A 197 7.31 -7.24 -7.87
N GLY A 198 6.65 -7.46 -6.74
CA GLY A 198 6.97 -8.50 -5.76
C GLY A 198 6.90 -9.91 -6.33
N CYS A 199 5.90 -10.20 -7.17
CA CYS A 199 5.70 -11.53 -7.76
C CYS A 199 6.30 -11.66 -9.17
N ALA A 200 7.01 -10.63 -9.65
CA ALA A 200 7.55 -10.56 -11.02
C ALA A 200 6.50 -10.86 -12.11
N ILE A 201 5.30 -10.28 -11.98
CA ILE A 201 4.22 -10.44 -12.96
C ILE A 201 4.37 -9.37 -14.04
N THR A 202 4.07 -9.72 -15.29
CA THR A 202 3.97 -8.76 -16.39
C THR A 202 2.58 -8.91 -17.00
N ILE A 203 1.77 -7.87 -16.86
CA ILE A 203 0.42 -7.82 -17.43
C ILE A 203 0.51 -7.10 -18.78
N PRO A 204 0.10 -7.72 -19.89
CA PRO A 204 -0.02 -7.04 -21.17
C PRO A 204 -0.94 -5.83 -21.07
N GLU A 205 -0.61 -4.74 -21.76
CA GLU A 205 -1.37 -3.47 -21.67
C GLU A 205 -2.88 -3.65 -21.97
N HIS A 206 -3.20 -4.52 -22.93
CA HIS A 206 -4.59 -4.82 -23.31
C HIS A 206 -5.35 -5.68 -22.29
N GLU A 207 -4.68 -6.26 -21.29
CA GLU A 207 -5.28 -7.06 -20.21
C GLU A 207 -5.45 -6.27 -18.91
N ILE A 208 -4.86 -5.07 -18.78
CA ILE A 208 -4.90 -4.29 -17.53
C ILE A 208 -6.34 -4.02 -17.08
N GLU A 209 -7.18 -3.54 -18.00
CA GLU A 209 -8.58 -3.23 -17.71
C GLU A 209 -9.37 -4.49 -17.31
N LEU A 210 -9.13 -5.61 -18.02
CA LEU A 210 -9.75 -6.88 -17.68
C LEU A 210 -9.30 -7.37 -16.29
N CYS A 211 -8.02 -7.20 -15.95
CA CYS A 211 -7.49 -7.55 -14.64
C CYS A 211 -8.20 -6.76 -13.52
N HIS A 212 -8.40 -5.45 -13.71
CA HIS A 212 -9.13 -4.62 -12.76
C HIS A 212 -10.58 -5.06 -12.58
N GLN A 213 -11.28 -5.33 -13.68
CA GLN A 213 -12.68 -5.80 -13.63
C GLN A 213 -12.81 -7.14 -12.90
N LEU A 214 -11.88 -8.06 -13.12
CA LEU A 214 -11.87 -9.35 -12.45
C LEU A 214 -11.45 -9.26 -10.97
N ALA A 215 -10.60 -8.31 -10.61
CA ALA A 215 -10.15 -8.08 -9.25
C ALA A 215 -11.20 -7.34 -8.40
N LEU A 216 -12.11 -6.57 -9.02
CA LEU A 216 -13.06 -5.69 -8.33
C LEU A 216 -13.81 -6.34 -7.16
N PRO A 217 -14.38 -7.55 -7.27
CA PRO A 217 -15.04 -8.19 -6.13
C PRO A 217 -14.10 -8.42 -4.94
N ALA A 218 -12.86 -8.84 -5.20
CA ALA A 218 -11.86 -9.04 -4.15
C ALA A 218 -11.43 -7.71 -3.53
N ILE A 219 -11.27 -6.67 -4.34
CA ILE A 219 -10.99 -5.30 -3.87
C ILE A 219 -12.09 -4.85 -2.92
N MET A 220 -13.36 -4.97 -3.31
CA MET A 220 -14.51 -4.62 -2.47
C MET A 220 -14.54 -5.40 -1.15
N SER A 221 -14.23 -6.69 -1.19
CA SER A 221 -14.15 -7.50 0.03
C SER A 221 -13.06 -7.02 0.98
N VAL A 222 -11.85 -6.73 0.49
CA VAL A 222 -10.74 -6.25 1.36
C VAL A 222 -10.95 -4.82 1.83
N THR A 223 -11.60 -3.98 1.01
CA THR A 223 -11.99 -2.62 1.38
C THR A 223 -12.93 -2.60 2.57
N LEU A 224 -14.05 -3.31 2.47
CA LEU A 224 -15.05 -3.34 3.56
C LEU A 224 -14.51 -4.04 4.82
N THR A 225 -13.68 -5.06 4.61
CA THR A 225 -12.85 -5.70 5.65
C THR A 225 -12.02 -4.66 6.40
N ASN A 226 -11.25 -3.84 5.67
CA ASN A 226 -10.45 -2.78 6.25
C ASN A 226 -11.33 -1.81 7.05
N ASP A 227 -12.40 -1.27 6.44
CA ASP A 227 -13.30 -0.33 7.09
C ASP A 227 -13.89 -0.88 8.41
N ILE A 228 -14.25 -2.17 8.47
CA ILE A 228 -14.76 -2.80 9.70
C ILE A 228 -13.70 -2.81 10.81
N TRP A 229 -12.46 -3.18 10.50
CA TRP A 229 -11.39 -3.32 11.50
C TRP A 229 -10.66 -2.01 11.81
N SER A 230 -10.69 -1.03 10.90
CA SER A 230 -10.13 0.31 11.11
C SER A 230 -11.13 1.30 11.69
N TYR A 231 -12.45 1.04 11.64
CA TYR A 231 -13.51 1.93 12.12
C TYR A 231 -13.22 2.56 13.49
N GLY A 232 -12.75 1.76 14.46
CA GLY A 232 -12.44 2.28 15.81
C GLY A 232 -11.36 3.36 15.81
N LYS A 233 -10.27 3.15 15.05
CA LYS A 233 -9.18 4.12 14.88
C LYS A 233 -9.69 5.37 14.16
N GLU A 234 -10.42 5.17 13.06
CA GLU A 234 -10.89 6.26 12.20
C GLU A 234 -11.95 7.12 12.88
N ALA A 235 -12.90 6.52 13.59
CA ALA A 235 -13.90 7.26 14.37
C ALA A 235 -13.27 8.12 15.47
N GLU A 236 -12.23 7.60 16.13
CA GLU A 236 -11.45 8.39 17.10
C GLU A 236 -10.71 9.57 16.44
N ALA A 237 -10.13 9.36 15.26
CA ALA A 237 -9.45 10.41 14.51
C ALA A 237 -10.43 11.50 14.01
N ALA A 238 -11.59 11.10 13.49
CA ALA A 238 -12.66 12.01 13.07
C ALA A 238 -13.16 12.86 14.24
N ALA A 239 -13.41 12.23 15.40
CA ALA A 239 -13.83 12.93 16.61
C ALA A 239 -12.80 13.96 17.10
N LYS A 240 -11.50 13.63 17.07
CA LYS A 240 -10.41 14.55 17.44
C LYS A 240 -10.29 15.73 16.47
N SER A 241 -10.58 15.49 15.20
CA SER A 241 -10.49 16.49 14.12
C SER A 241 -11.76 17.33 13.97
N GLY A 242 -12.79 17.08 14.80
CA GLY A 242 -14.08 17.79 14.73
C GLY A 242 -14.90 17.46 13.48
N LYS A 243 -14.56 16.38 12.77
CA LYS A 243 -15.31 15.87 11.63
C LYS A 243 -16.48 15.00 12.14
N PRO A 244 -17.64 14.99 11.48
CA PRO A 244 -18.70 14.04 11.80
C PRO A 244 -18.17 12.62 11.57
N GLY A 245 -18.28 11.76 12.58
CA GLY A 245 -17.99 10.33 12.48
C GLY A 245 -19.14 9.55 11.85
#